data_AF-A0A950I816-F1
#
_entry.id   AF-A0A950I816-F1
#
_cell.length_a   1.000
_cell.length_b   1.000
_cell.length_c   1.000
_cell.angle_alpha   90.00
_cell.angle_beta   90.00
_cell.angle_gamma   90.00
#
_symmetry.space_group_name_H-M   'P 1'
#
loop_
_entity.id
_entity.type
_entity.pdbx_description
1 polymer ?
#
loop_
_entity_poly.entity_id
_entity_poly.type
_entity_poly.pdbx_seq_one_letter_code
_entity_poly.pdbx_strand_id
1 'polypeptide(L)' 'MQKIPHWVWMLERSDSPWYPSVRLFRQSTRGDWSGAFAAMAQTIQNTKG' A
#
# COMPACT_ATOMS: atom_id res chain seq x y z
N MET A 1 21.56 -1.79 3.27
CA MET A 1 20.74 -3.02 3.14
C MET A 1 19.34 -2.61 2.68
N GLN A 2 18.98 -2.90 1.44
CA GLN A 2 17.65 -2.60 0.89
C GLN A 2 16.64 -3.56 1.52
N LYS A 3 15.58 -3.04 2.15
CA LYS A 3 14.51 -3.87 2.73
C LYS A 3 13.45 -4.12 1.66
N ILE A 4 13.44 -5.32 1.11
CA ILE A 4 12.46 -5.77 0.12
C ILE A 4 11.28 -6.39 0.90
N PRO A 5 10.02 -6.05 0.58
CA PRO A 5 8.88 -6.68 1.22
C PRO A 5 8.83 -8.18 0.92
N HIS A 6 8.11 -8.94 1.74
CA HIS A 6 7.86 -10.35 1.45
C HIS A 6 7.22 -10.53 0.06
N TRP A 7 7.55 -11.62 -0.64
CA TRP A 7 7.19 -11.82 -2.05
C TRP A 7 5.68 -11.75 -2.34
N VAL A 8 4.85 -12.17 -1.37
CA VAL A 8 3.38 -12.10 -1.44
C VAL A 8 2.84 -10.68 -1.61
N TRP A 9 3.63 -9.67 -1.27
CA TRP A 9 3.26 -8.26 -1.39
C TRP A 9 3.72 -7.64 -2.70
N MET A 10 4.63 -8.27 -3.45
CA MET A 10 5.19 -7.75 -4.71
C MET A 10 5.74 -6.31 -4.59
N LEU A 11 6.31 -5.75 -5.65
CA LEU A 11 6.90 -4.40 -5.65
C LEU A 11 6.08 -3.41 -6.47
N GLU A 12 5.67 -3.78 -7.68
CA GLU A 12 5.14 -2.84 -8.68
C GLU A 12 3.61 -2.82 -8.73
N ARG A 13 2.96 -3.18 -7.62
CA ARG A 13 1.50 -3.25 -7.55
C ARG A 13 0.96 -2.92 -6.17
N SER A 14 -0.32 -2.55 -6.15
CA SER A 14 -1.05 -2.14 -4.95
C SER A 14 -2.14 -3.14 -4.54
N ASP A 15 -2.35 -4.21 -5.29
CA ASP A 15 -3.21 -5.35 -4.98
C ASP A 15 -2.37 -6.58 -4.59
N SER A 16 -3.01 -7.58 -3.96
CA SER A 16 -2.36 -8.87 -3.68
C SER A 16 -3.02 -9.99 -4.51
N PRO A 17 -2.25 -10.74 -5.32
CA PRO A 17 -2.78 -11.91 -6.02
C PRO A 17 -3.33 -12.99 -5.09
N TRP A 18 -2.85 -13.05 -3.85
CA TRP A 18 -3.22 -14.07 -2.86
C TRP A 18 -4.28 -13.59 -1.86
N TYR A 19 -4.42 -12.27 -1.68
CA TYR A 19 -5.43 -11.67 -0.81
C TYR A 19 -6.24 -10.62 -1.59
N PRO A 20 -7.24 -11.02 -2.38
CA PRO A 20 -7.94 -10.12 -3.30
C PRO A 20 -8.69 -8.97 -2.63
N SER A 21 -9.03 -9.12 -1.35
CA SER A 21 -9.68 -8.08 -0.55
C SER A 21 -8.71 -7.05 0.04
N VAL A 22 -7.39 -7.25 -0.11
CA VAL A 22 -6.35 -6.39 0.46
C VAL A 22 -5.79 -5.45 -0.60
N ARG A 23 -5.64 -4.18 -0.21
CA ARG A 23 -4.92 -3.15 -0.96
C ARG A 23 -3.72 -2.64 -0.16
N LEU A 24 -2.60 -2.48 -0.84
CA LEU A 24 -1.33 -2.05 -0.30
C LEU A 24 -1.11 -0.56 -0.54
N PHE A 25 -0.70 0.14 0.53
CA PHE A 25 -0.24 1.51 0.49
C PHE A 25 1.21 1.53 0.96
N ARG A 26 2.11 2.15 0.19
CA ARG A 26 3.55 2.09 0.42
C ARG A 26 4.10 3.47 0.74
N GLN A 27 4.98 3.53 1.72
CA GLN A 27 5.87 4.69 1.89
C GLN A 27 6.75 4.83 0.65
N SER A 28 6.85 6.05 0.11
CA SER A 28 7.77 6.40 -0.98
C SER A 28 9.18 6.65 -0.45
N THR A 29 9.28 7.25 0.73
CA THR A 29 10.54 7.52 1.42
C THR A 29 10.58 6.74 2.73
N ARG A 30 11.70 6.07 3.02
CA ARG A 30 11.85 5.28 4.24
C ARG A 30 11.65 6.16 5.49
N GLY A 31 10.69 5.79 6.33
CA GLY A 31 10.35 6.49 7.57
C GLY A 31 9.26 7.53 7.39
N ASP A 32 8.92 7.90 6.15
CA ASP A 32 7.84 8.83 5.86
C ASP A 32 6.58 8.07 5.42
N TRP A 33 5.61 8.00 6.33
CA TRP A 33 4.34 7.32 6.10
C TRP A 33 3.21 8.25 5.67
N SER A 34 3.46 9.56 5.59
CA SER A 34 2.42 10.57 5.33
C SER A 34 1.66 10.29 4.03
N GLY A 35 2.38 10.05 2.93
CA GLY A 35 1.79 9.74 1.64
C GLY A 35 0.99 8.44 1.62
N ALA A 36 1.46 7.40 2.31
CA ALA A 36 0.76 6.12 2.41
C ALA A 36 -0.59 6.27 3.12
N PHE A 37 -0.61 7.00 4.25
CA PHE A 37 -1.84 7.26 5.00
C PHE A 37 -2.81 8.17 4.26
N ALA A 38 -2.31 9.22 3.58
CA ALA A 38 -3.14 10.10 2.77
C ALA A 38 -3.87 9.33 1.66
N ALA A 39 -3.15 8.46 0.92
CA ALA A 39 -3.73 7.63 -0.13
C ALA A 39 -4.76 6.63 0.42
N MET A 40 -4.51 6.05 1.60
CA MET A 40 -5.47 5.18 2.28
C MET A 40 -6.75 5.93 2.67
N ALA A 41 -6.61 7.09 3.29
CA ALA A 41 -7.74 7.92 3.71
C ALA A 41 -8.61 8.33 2.51
N GLN A 42 -7.99 8.78 1.41
CA GLN A 42 -8.69 9.11 0.17
C GLN A 42 -9.46 7.90 -0.39
N THR A 43 -8.84 6.71 -0.39
CA THR A 43 -9.48 5.49 -0.88
C THR A 43 -10.73 5.15 -0.04
N ILE A 44 -10.62 5.21 1.28
CA ILE A 44 -11.74 4.92 2.20
C ILE A 44 -12.88 5.93 2.03
N GLN A 45 -12.56 7.21 1.86
CA GLN A 45 -13.58 8.24 1.63
C GLN A 45 -14.34 7.99 0.32
N ASN A 46 -13.62 7.61 -0.75
CA ASN A 46 -14.24 7.33 -2.04
C ASN A 46 -15.09 6.05 -2.04
N THR A 47 -14.79 5.07 -1.18
CA THR A 47 -15.59 3.83 -1.05
C THR A 47 -16.88 4.04 -0.25
N LYS A 48 -16.97 5.12 0.54
CA LYS A 48 -18.16 5.45 1.34
C LYS A 48 -19.18 6.31 0.59
N GLY A 49 -18.89 6.72 -0.64
CA GLY A 49 -19.77 7.50 -1.53
C GLY A 49 -20.62 6.63 -2.44
#